data_AF-A0A962X441-F1
#
_entry.id   AF-A0A962X441-F1
#
_cell.length_a   1.000
_cell.length_b   1.000
_cell.length_c   1.000
_cell.angle_alpha   90.00
_cell.angle_beta   90.00
_cell.angle_gamma   90.00
#
_symmetry.space_group_name_H-M   'P 1'
#
loop_
_entity.id
_entity.type
_entity.pdbx_description
1 polymer ?
#
loop_
_entity_poly.entity_id
_entity_poly.type
_entity_poly.pdbx_seq_one_letter_code
_entity_poly.pdbx_strand_id
1 'polypeptide(L)'
;MSQNDNNAKLIACERLRSTKAFHELSPDAMEALVEASELLLLPEGKTLFHAGEKYRKVVYILVQGEMLVERTYGRAEQVQPGEFIGLANYIDHHDYLSSAHAVTQATLLAVSADLMSRMEHERPDFFNVVNRVIAGKLRERNPDRSIAAGILAQPVTRVMKSPVAYCGPETNLRDALTTMKGRRIGSMVVKDRKDNLLGLLTYAGLAEAAILEDARPADSIMAIACEVPTVLESDTPLWETEMLMEVDHAKYAIVCEGNVPIGIVSKTDILQILVSRPSTLSNRIRDAHTISELASLSGKLADVAANASETNRRPSTAVRLLSETHLMLQNRVVELTLEWMKHKGFGKPPADFAILIMGSGGRREMLLGTDQDNGIIIGEILGEQDTPVDEWFERFAKRLNRNLDRVGYPLCPGEIMLRNPLYRKTLGDWKKQLSGMTSNPSIQDARWANVVLDFDTLYGNDALTIELRRHLLRELNRKPGLLKLMAEDDAEGRPALGIFNQLVTTRDEKGEHIDLKRNGLRIIADAARIFALQNGIAVQNTSDRLNALVRIGKLSGDFTSSIQEAYEEMLDLLLRHQIHQASAGKEPSKQIKLEKLSPKERSSLRMAMRAVKRFQEQLQDEYSGELF
;
A
#
# COMPACT_ATOMS: atom_id res chain seq x y z
N MET A 1 31.57 37.51 -14.24
CA MET A 1 32.02 36.23 -13.64
C MET A 1 33.48 36.03 -14.02
N SER A 2 34.37 35.81 -13.05
CA SER A 2 35.81 35.61 -13.30
C SER A 2 36.07 34.18 -13.77
N GLN A 3 37.17 33.91 -14.48
CA GLN A 3 37.57 32.55 -14.90
C GLN A 3 37.63 31.54 -13.74
N ASN A 4 37.91 32.00 -12.52
CA ASN A 4 37.93 31.16 -11.32
C ASN A 4 36.54 30.67 -10.89
N ASP A 5 35.50 31.48 -11.11
CA ASP A 5 34.12 31.14 -10.73
C ASP A 5 33.54 30.05 -11.66
N ASN A 6 33.81 30.15 -12.96
CA ASN A 6 33.42 29.11 -13.93
C ASN A 6 34.12 27.77 -13.64
N ASN A 7 35.39 27.78 -13.26
CA ASN A 7 36.11 26.55 -12.93
C ASN A 7 35.59 25.91 -11.62
N ALA A 8 35.24 26.73 -10.62
CA ALA A 8 34.64 26.24 -9.38
C ALA A 8 33.26 25.61 -9.61
N LYS A 9 32.43 26.19 -10.48
CA LYS A 9 31.13 25.64 -10.87
C LYS A 9 31.27 24.32 -11.64
N LEU A 10 32.25 24.20 -12.54
CA LEU A 10 32.53 22.94 -13.24
C LEU A 10 32.88 21.81 -12.26
N ILE A 11 33.76 22.08 -11.29
CA ILE A 11 34.14 21.13 -10.24
C ILE A 11 32.91 20.75 -9.38
N ALA A 12 32.01 21.70 -9.11
CA ALA A 12 30.77 21.43 -8.39
C ALA A 12 29.87 20.46 -9.16
N CYS A 13 29.71 20.63 -10.48
CA CYS A 13 28.97 19.70 -11.34
C CYS A 13 29.56 18.27 -11.25
N GLU A 14 30.87 18.13 -11.42
CA GLU A 14 31.55 16.82 -11.38
C GLU A 14 31.37 16.13 -10.02
N ARG A 15 31.55 16.88 -8.93
CA ARG A 15 31.39 16.35 -7.57
C ARG A 15 29.96 15.91 -7.31
N LEU A 16 28.96 16.75 -7.63
CA LEU A 16 27.56 16.39 -7.42
C LEU A 16 27.18 15.15 -8.24
N ARG A 17 27.60 15.04 -9.51
CA ARG A 17 27.34 13.86 -10.35
C ARG A 17 27.91 12.56 -9.76
N SER A 18 28.93 12.61 -8.91
CA SER A 18 29.47 11.43 -8.23
C SER A 18 28.66 10.97 -7.01
N THR A 19 27.66 11.75 -6.58
CA THR A 19 26.87 11.47 -5.38
C THR A 19 25.62 10.65 -5.69
N LYS A 20 25.16 9.85 -4.71
CA LYS A 20 23.96 9.00 -4.85
C LYS A 20 22.69 9.79 -5.20
N ALA A 21 22.57 11.03 -4.75
CA ALA A 21 21.39 11.84 -5.01
C ALA A 21 21.36 12.37 -6.46
N PHE A 22 22.51 12.74 -7.02
CA PHE A 22 22.59 13.51 -8.26
C PHE A 22 23.18 12.75 -9.46
N HIS A 23 23.63 11.51 -9.29
CA HIS A 23 24.24 10.73 -10.38
C HIS A 23 23.33 10.46 -11.58
N GLU A 24 22.01 10.53 -11.40
CA GLU A 24 21.00 10.38 -12.47
C GLU A 24 20.50 11.72 -13.02
N LEU A 25 20.96 12.86 -12.49
CA LEU A 25 20.57 14.17 -13.01
C LEU A 25 21.25 14.39 -14.37
N SER A 26 20.46 14.77 -15.37
CA SER A 26 21.00 14.99 -16.72
C SER A 26 22.09 16.08 -16.72
N PRO A 27 23.06 16.01 -17.65
CA PRO A 27 24.13 17.00 -17.72
C PRO A 27 23.62 18.44 -17.80
N ASP A 28 22.63 18.68 -18.67
CA ASP A 28 22.00 19.98 -18.89
C ASP A 28 21.26 20.48 -17.64
N ALA A 29 20.52 19.62 -16.93
CA ALA A 29 19.84 20.00 -15.70
C ALA A 29 20.82 20.30 -14.56
N MET A 30 21.93 19.56 -14.47
CA MET A 30 23.02 19.83 -13.53
C MET A 30 23.66 21.19 -13.80
N GLU A 31 23.96 21.49 -15.06
CA GLU A 31 24.52 22.79 -15.47
C GLU A 31 23.54 23.92 -15.17
N ALA A 32 22.27 23.79 -15.54
CA ALA A 32 21.24 24.78 -15.23
C ALA A 32 21.11 25.04 -13.72
N LEU A 33 21.15 23.99 -12.89
CA LEU A 33 21.10 24.11 -11.43
C LEU A 33 22.30 24.90 -10.91
N VAL A 34 23.52 24.52 -11.30
CA VAL A 34 24.76 25.10 -10.77
C VAL A 34 24.99 26.52 -11.31
N GLU A 35 24.69 26.79 -12.57
CA GLU A 35 24.80 28.12 -13.18
C GLU A 35 23.86 29.13 -12.52
N ALA A 36 22.61 28.74 -12.26
CA ALA A 36 21.61 29.60 -11.63
C ALA A 36 21.74 29.70 -10.10
N SER A 37 22.63 28.91 -9.48
CA SER A 37 22.89 28.94 -8.03
C SER A 37 24.15 29.72 -7.66
N GLU A 38 24.22 30.14 -6.40
CA GLU A 38 25.39 30.80 -5.83
C GLU A 38 26.31 29.77 -5.16
N LEU A 39 27.62 29.89 -5.36
CA LEU A 39 28.61 29.00 -4.75
C LEU A 39 29.17 29.67 -3.50
N LEU A 40 28.93 29.06 -2.34
CA LEU A 40 29.27 29.59 -1.03
C LEU A 40 30.43 28.78 -0.43
N LEU A 41 31.53 29.46 -0.08
CA LEU A 41 32.62 28.88 0.69
C LEU A 41 32.44 29.22 2.17
N LEU A 42 32.26 28.20 3.01
CA LEU A 42 32.08 28.34 4.44
C LEU A 42 33.33 27.81 5.17
N PRO A 43 34.11 28.67 5.85
CA PRO A 43 35.28 28.25 6.60
C PRO A 43 34.94 27.30 7.75
N GLU A 44 35.91 26.48 8.15
CA GLU A 44 35.80 25.60 9.31
C GLU A 44 35.35 26.35 10.57
N GLY A 45 34.42 25.75 11.32
CA GLY A 45 33.83 26.32 12.55
C GLY A 45 32.83 27.45 12.33
N LYS A 46 32.57 27.88 11.09
CA LYS A 46 31.58 28.93 10.81
C LYS A 46 30.17 28.36 10.69
N THR A 47 29.21 29.13 11.20
CA THR A 47 27.79 28.81 11.14
C THR A 47 27.15 29.36 9.86
N LEU A 48 26.39 28.52 9.15
CA LEU A 48 25.61 28.89 7.98
C LEU A 48 24.32 29.63 8.36
N PHE A 49 23.60 29.09 9.35
CA PHE A 49 22.43 29.70 10.00
C PHE A 49 22.24 29.13 11.41
N HIS A 50 21.62 29.89 12.30
CA HIS A 50 21.27 29.47 13.66
C HIS A 50 19.81 29.04 13.78
N ALA A 51 19.53 28.14 14.72
CA ALA A 51 18.16 27.83 15.14
C ALA A 51 17.44 29.10 15.64
N GLY A 52 16.22 29.32 15.17
CA GLY A 52 15.41 30.51 15.42
C GLY A 52 15.57 31.61 14.37
N GLU A 53 16.54 31.50 13.45
CA GLU A 53 16.65 32.46 12.34
C GLU A 53 15.56 32.28 11.30
N LYS A 54 15.16 33.41 10.69
CA LYS A 54 14.19 33.43 9.60
C LYS A 54 14.66 32.64 8.39
N TYR A 55 13.76 31.90 7.78
CA TYR A 55 14.06 31.18 6.54
C TYR A 55 14.45 32.13 5.44
N ARG A 56 15.63 31.89 4.85
CA ARG A 56 16.21 32.77 3.83
C ARG A 56 15.69 32.48 2.42
N LYS A 57 14.72 31.58 2.25
CA LYS A 57 14.25 31.11 0.91
C LYS A 57 15.38 30.53 0.05
N VAL A 58 16.32 29.84 0.70
CA VAL A 58 17.46 29.18 0.05
C VAL A 58 17.59 27.77 0.60
N VAL A 59 17.85 26.81 -0.28
CA VAL A 59 18.30 25.46 0.03
C VAL A 59 19.78 25.38 -0.30
N TYR A 60 20.56 24.76 0.57
CA TYR A 60 21.98 24.56 0.33
C TYR A 60 22.24 23.10 0.00
N ILE A 61 23.07 22.83 -1.00
CA ILE A 61 23.55 21.48 -1.30
C ILE A 61 25.04 21.43 -0.96
N LEU A 62 25.45 20.48 -0.13
CA LEU A 62 26.86 20.32 0.20
C LEU A 62 27.61 19.74 -1.00
N VAL A 63 28.58 20.47 -1.55
CA VAL A 63 29.39 20.02 -2.70
C VAL A 63 30.69 19.37 -2.21
N GLN A 64 31.29 19.91 -1.15
CA GLN A 64 32.52 19.41 -0.56
C GLN A 64 32.61 19.83 0.91
N GLY A 65 33.30 19.02 1.71
CA GLY A 65 33.55 19.28 3.13
C GLY A 65 32.55 18.53 4.00
N GLU A 66 32.49 18.90 5.26
CA GLU A 66 31.61 18.30 6.25
C GLU A 66 30.87 19.40 7.00
N MET A 67 29.56 19.23 7.13
CA MET A 67 28.70 20.13 7.90
C MET A 67 28.01 19.34 9.01
N LEU A 68 27.67 20.03 10.09
CA LEU A 68 26.89 19.49 11.19
C LEU A 68 25.61 20.31 11.34
N VAL A 69 24.48 19.63 11.37
CA VAL A 69 23.16 20.24 11.62
C VAL A 69 22.68 19.85 13.01
N GLU A 70 22.67 20.80 13.92
CA GLU A 70 22.32 20.62 15.33
C GLU A 70 20.93 21.18 15.63
N ARG A 71 20.07 20.37 16.24
CA ARG A 71 18.74 20.79 16.67
C ARG A 71 18.76 21.22 18.13
N THR A 72 17.87 22.14 18.49
CA THR A 72 17.75 22.72 19.85
C THR A 72 17.55 21.69 20.98
N TYR A 73 17.14 20.46 20.64
CA TYR A 73 16.94 19.36 21.59
C TYR A 73 18.00 18.24 21.49
N GLY A 74 19.24 18.59 21.13
CA GLY A 74 20.43 17.78 21.46
C GLY A 74 20.83 16.70 20.47
N ARG A 75 20.47 16.81 19.19
CA ARG A 75 20.98 15.90 18.15
C ARG A 75 21.66 16.68 17.03
N ALA A 76 22.87 16.23 16.72
CA ALA A 76 23.68 16.66 15.61
C ALA A 76 23.60 15.61 14.48
N GLU A 77 23.36 16.05 13.25
CA GLU A 77 23.34 15.23 12.03
C GLU A 77 24.53 15.68 11.16
N GLN A 78 25.45 14.78 10.88
CA GLN A 78 26.56 15.06 9.96
C GLN A 78 26.02 15.01 8.54
N VAL A 79 26.34 16.04 7.76
CA VAL A 79 25.89 16.18 6.37
C VAL A 79 27.04 15.83 5.45
N GLN A 80 26.76 14.99 4.46
CA GLN A 80 27.71 14.51 3.47
C GLN A 80 27.56 15.23 2.12
N PRO A 81 28.62 15.25 1.27
CA PRO A 81 28.50 15.79 -0.08
C PRO A 81 27.35 15.14 -0.87
N GLY A 82 26.56 15.99 -1.56
CA GLY A 82 25.33 15.63 -2.25
C GLY A 82 24.06 15.73 -1.41
N GLU A 83 24.17 16.03 -0.11
CA GLU A 83 22.99 16.20 0.73
C GLU A 83 22.50 17.64 0.80
N PHE A 84 21.19 17.77 0.98
CA PHE A 84 20.53 19.06 1.12
C PHE A 84 20.48 19.51 2.58
N ILE A 85 20.82 20.78 2.80
CA ILE A 85 20.65 21.52 4.05
C ILE A 85 19.56 22.56 3.81
N GLY A 86 18.52 22.56 4.64
CA GLY A 86 17.40 23.49 4.49
C GLY A 86 16.31 23.04 3.51
N LEU A 87 16.38 21.82 2.95
CA LEU A 87 15.29 21.26 2.12
C LEU A 87 13.97 21.20 2.89
N ALA A 88 14.05 20.89 4.18
CA ALA A 88 12.93 20.95 5.10
C ALA A 88 12.27 22.33 5.13
N ASN A 89 13.09 23.39 5.20
CA ASN A 89 12.64 24.76 5.25
C ASN A 89 12.07 25.23 3.92
N TYR A 90 12.58 24.74 2.80
CA TYR A 90 12.05 25.02 1.47
C TYR A 90 10.65 24.45 1.25
N ILE A 91 10.47 23.16 1.52
CA ILE A 91 9.17 22.50 1.33
C ILE A 91 8.14 23.02 2.34
N ASP A 92 8.60 23.36 3.55
CA ASP A 92 7.70 23.82 4.61
C ASP A 92 7.52 25.34 4.71
N HIS A 93 8.36 26.12 4.04
CA HIS A 93 8.45 27.58 4.20
C HIS A 93 8.63 28.03 5.67
N HIS A 94 9.38 27.26 6.47
CA HIS A 94 9.64 27.53 7.91
C HIS A 94 11.02 28.05 8.20
N ASP A 95 11.10 28.86 9.25
CA ASP A 95 12.33 29.29 9.92
C ASP A 95 13.20 28.11 10.38
N TYR A 96 14.49 28.35 10.55
CA TYR A 96 15.45 27.31 10.88
C TYR A 96 15.21 26.79 12.29
N LEU A 97 14.89 25.50 12.43
CA LEU A 97 14.73 24.83 13.73
C LEU A 97 16.04 24.17 14.21
N SER A 98 17.11 24.37 13.47
CA SER A 98 18.43 23.81 13.70
C SER A 98 19.49 24.84 13.33
N SER A 99 20.65 24.75 13.96
CA SER A 99 21.85 25.46 13.54
C SER A 99 22.65 24.56 12.61
N ALA A 100 23.18 25.09 11.51
CA ALA A 100 24.08 24.36 10.63
C ALA A 100 25.45 25.02 10.64
N HIS A 101 26.52 24.27 10.89
CA HIS A 101 27.88 24.79 10.93
C HIS A 101 28.88 23.86 10.24
N ALA A 102 29.98 24.43 9.76
CA ALA A 102 31.03 23.71 9.06
C ALA A 102 31.95 23.01 10.05
N VAL A 103 32.11 21.68 9.90
CA VAL A 103 33.08 20.87 10.65
C VAL A 103 34.46 20.97 10.00
N THR A 104 34.49 21.06 8.68
CA THR A 104 35.68 21.38 7.87
C THR A 104 35.34 22.53 6.92
N GLN A 105 36.31 23.06 6.18
CA GLN A 105 35.99 24.03 5.12
C GLN A 105 35.01 23.40 4.11
N ALA A 106 33.82 23.99 4.01
CA ALA A 106 32.72 23.46 3.20
C ALA A 106 32.46 24.34 1.98
N THR A 107 32.18 23.70 0.85
CA THR A 107 31.67 24.36 -0.36
C THR A 107 30.22 23.97 -0.53
N LEU A 108 29.33 24.95 -0.59
CA LEU A 108 27.88 24.79 -0.65
C LEU A 108 27.35 25.43 -1.93
N LEU A 109 26.35 24.81 -2.54
CA LEU A 109 25.55 25.41 -3.59
C LEU A 109 24.28 26.00 -2.97
N ALA A 110 24.16 27.32 -2.94
CA ALA A 110 22.98 28.04 -2.46
C ALA A 110 21.96 28.19 -3.61
N VAL A 111 20.90 27.41 -3.53
CA VAL A 111 19.81 27.33 -4.51
C VAL A 111 18.60 28.09 -3.97
N SER A 112 18.11 29.12 -4.67
CA SER A 112 16.92 29.85 -4.23
C SER A 112 15.67 28.97 -4.27
N ALA A 113 14.68 29.24 -3.43
CA ALA A 113 13.40 28.53 -3.43
C ALA A 113 12.68 28.63 -4.79
N ASP A 114 12.78 29.78 -5.46
CA ASP A 114 12.20 29.97 -6.79
C ASP A 114 12.93 29.14 -7.86
N LEU A 115 14.25 28.97 -7.73
CA LEU A 115 15.01 28.06 -8.60
C LEU A 115 14.66 26.61 -8.32
N MET A 116 14.60 26.19 -7.05
CA MET A 116 14.15 24.84 -6.68
C MET A 116 12.78 24.52 -7.28
N SER A 117 11.81 25.44 -7.12
CA SER A 117 10.44 25.26 -7.62
C SER A 117 10.40 25.13 -9.15
N ARG A 118 11.09 26.03 -9.86
CA ARG A 118 11.21 25.95 -11.33
C ARG A 118 11.88 24.67 -11.78
N MET A 119 12.98 24.26 -11.14
CA MET A 119 13.68 23.02 -11.49
C MET A 119 12.80 21.79 -11.25
N GLU A 120 12.07 21.72 -10.13
CA GLU A 120 11.15 20.59 -9.87
C GLU A 120 10.00 20.53 -10.88
N HIS A 121 9.48 21.68 -11.33
CA HIS A 121 8.40 21.74 -12.30
C HIS A 121 8.87 21.45 -13.74
N GLU A 122 10.01 22.02 -14.13
CA GLU A 122 10.50 21.97 -15.52
C GLU A 122 11.44 20.80 -15.81
N ARG A 123 11.96 20.10 -14.77
CA ARG A 123 12.96 19.03 -14.90
C ARG A 123 12.57 17.80 -14.07
N PRO A 124 11.96 16.77 -14.70
CA PRO A 124 11.52 15.56 -14.01
C PRO A 124 12.63 14.78 -13.30
N ASP A 125 13.85 14.81 -13.84
CA ASP A 125 15.04 14.23 -13.23
C ASP A 125 15.43 14.95 -11.93
N PHE A 126 15.34 16.28 -11.86
CA PHE A 126 15.55 17.02 -10.61
C PHE A 126 14.46 16.77 -9.57
N PHE A 127 13.19 16.70 -9.99
CA PHE A 127 12.09 16.28 -9.12
C PHE A 127 12.36 14.91 -8.48
N ASN A 128 12.90 13.96 -9.25
CA ASN A 128 13.30 12.65 -8.74
C ASN A 128 14.44 12.73 -7.72
N VAL A 129 15.45 13.59 -7.93
CA VAL A 129 16.52 13.83 -6.93
C VAL A 129 15.93 14.23 -5.57
N VAL A 130 15.01 15.20 -5.54
CA VAL A 130 14.39 15.67 -4.29
C VAL A 130 13.64 14.54 -3.58
N ASN A 131 12.85 13.77 -4.32
CA ASN A 131 12.08 12.66 -3.76
C ASN A 131 12.97 11.50 -3.27
N ARG A 132 14.08 11.21 -3.96
CA ARG A 132 15.08 10.23 -3.53
C ARG A 132 15.69 10.59 -2.19
N VAL A 133 15.98 11.88 -1.97
CA VAL A 133 16.49 12.37 -0.68
C VAL A 133 15.44 12.24 0.43
N ILE A 134 14.18 12.56 0.14
CA ILE A 134 13.07 12.37 1.09
C ILE A 134 12.95 10.89 1.48
N ALA A 135 12.92 9.99 0.48
CA ALA A 135 12.84 8.55 0.69
C ALA A 135 14.03 8.01 1.52
N GLY A 136 15.25 8.44 1.19
CA GLY A 136 16.48 8.06 1.90
C GLY A 136 16.41 8.43 3.39
N LYS A 137 16.04 9.67 3.72
CA LYS A 137 15.93 10.13 5.12
C LYS A 137 14.84 9.39 5.91
N LEU A 138 13.74 8.99 5.27
CA LEU A 138 12.71 8.17 5.90
C LEU A 138 13.23 6.74 6.15
N ARG A 139 13.93 6.15 5.18
CA ARG A 139 14.51 4.79 5.28
C ARG A 139 15.57 4.67 6.37
N GLU A 140 16.46 5.66 6.51
CA GLU A 140 17.49 5.70 7.56
C GLU A 140 16.94 5.69 8.99
N ARG A 141 15.65 6.03 9.17
CA ARG A 141 15.01 5.90 10.48
C ARG A 141 14.57 4.46 10.78
N ASN A 142 14.25 3.69 9.75
CA ASN A 142 13.95 2.26 9.84
C ASN A 142 15.13 1.43 9.29
N PRO A 143 16.36 1.56 9.84
CA PRO A 143 17.42 0.65 9.45
C PRO A 143 17.02 -0.73 9.95
N ASP A 144 16.66 -1.57 8.99
CA ASP A 144 16.41 -3.01 9.04
C ASP A 144 16.21 -3.58 10.45
N ARG A 145 14.94 -3.84 10.80
CA ARG A 145 14.59 -4.78 11.87
C ARG A 145 15.33 -6.10 11.56
N SER A 146 16.40 -6.36 12.30
CA SER A 146 17.25 -7.54 12.14
C SER A 146 16.42 -8.82 12.26
N ILE A 147 16.33 -9.60 11.17
CA ILE A 147 15.69 -10.92 11.11
C ILE A 147 16.67 -11.93 11.74
N ALA A 148 16.96 -11.80 13.04
CA ALA A 148 17.98 -12.65 13.67
C ALA A 148 17.46 -14.04 14.12
N ALA A 149 16.14 -14.30 14.15
CA ALA A 149 15.60 -15.56 14.69
C ALA A 149 14.18 -15.93 14.22
N GLY A 150 13.74 -15.44 13.05
CA GLY A 150 12.34 -15.53 12.60
C GLY A 150 12.02 -16.74 11.72
N ILE A 151 10.72 -17.05 11.56
CA ILE A 151 10.18 -18.04 10.60
C ILE A 151 10.70 -17.76 9.19
N LEU A 152 10.89 -16.48 8.83
CA LEU A 152 11.39 -16.09 7.52
C LEU A 152 12.83 -16.56 7.22
N ALA A 153 13.62 -16.91 8.24
CA ALA A 153 14.97 -17.48 8.05
C ALA A 153 14.96 -18.98 7.73
N GLN A 154 13.80 -19.65 7.76
CA GLN A 154 13.67 -21.06 7.44
C GLN A 154 13.67 -21.28 5.92
N PRO A 155 14.06 -22.48 5.43
CA PRO A 155 14.11 -22.75 3.99
C PRO A 155 12.71 -22.87 3.37
N VAL A 156 12.61 -22.54 2.08
CA VAL A 156 11.39 -22.57 1.27
C VAL A 156 10.73 -23.95 1.23
N THR A 157 11.51 -25.01 1.37
CA THR A 157 11.04 -26.40 1.50
C THR A 157 10.03 -26.60 2.63
N ARG A 158 9.98 -25.71 3.62
CA ARG A 158 9.01 -25.80 4.72
C ARG A 158 7.60 -25.36 4.36
N VAL A 159 7.43 -24.57 3.29
CA VAL A 159 6.14 -24.01 2.89
C VAL A 159 5.69 -24.46 1.51
N MET A 160 6.62 -24.93 0.68
CA MET A 160 6.31 -25.33 -0.68
C MET A 160 5.25 -26.43 -0.69
N LYS A 161 4.38 -26.40 -1.69
CA LYS A 161 3.49 -27.52 -2.00
C LYS A 161 4.25 -28.53 -2.82
N SER A 162 4.28 -29.75 -2.30
CA SER A 162 4.90 -30.91 -2.94
C SER A 162 4.00 -32.13 -2.79
N PRO A 163 3.89 -33.00 -3.82
CA PRO A 163 4.49 -32.87 -5.15
C PRO A 163 3.83 -31.77 -5.98
N VAL A 164 4.61 -31.10 -6.84
CA VAL A 164 4.11 -30.04 -7.71
C VAL A 164 3.20 -30.62 -8.81
N ALA A 165 2.05 -29.98 -9.06
CA ALA A 165 1.21 -30.33 -10.19
C ALA A 165 1.93 -29.97 -11.49
N TYR A 166 1.90 -30.86 -12.47
CA TYR A 166 2.62 -30.67 -13.73
C TYR A 166 1.84 -31.15 -14.96
N CYS A 167 2.27 -30.67 -16.13
CA CYS A 167 1.85 -31.13 -17.45
C CYS A 167 3.06 -31.19 -18.40
N GLY A 168 2.87 -31.82 -19.57
CA GLY A 168 3.87 -31.84 -20.64
C GLY A 168 3.70 -30.69 -21.64
N PRO A 169 4.70 -30.39 -22.49
CA PRO A 169 4.68 -29.27 -23.43
C PRO A 169 3.59 -29.41 -24.51
N GLU A 170 3.16 -30.63 -24.81
CA GLU A 170 2.11 -30.92 -25.79
C GLU A 170 0.68 -30.77 -25.24
N THR A 171 0.53 -30.41 -23.97
CA THR A 171 -0.80 -30.26 -23.34
C THR A 171 -1.53 -29.08 -24.00
N ASN A 172 -2.79 -29.25 -24.38
CA ASN A 172 -3.56 -28.15 -24.96
C ASN A 172 -4.21 -27.26 -23.87
N LEU A 173 -4.61 -26.06 -24.26
CA LEU A 173 -5.21 -25.06 -23.36
C LEU A 173 -6.46 -25.58 -22.62
N ARG A 174 -7.34 -26.33 -23.30
CA ARG A 174 -8.55 -26.92 -22.67
C ARG A 174 -8.21 -27.90 -21.57
N ASP A 175 -7.28 -28.80 -21.82
CA ASP A 175 -6.91 -29.86 -20.88
C ASP A 175 -6.16 -29.29 -19.67
N ALA A 176 -5.31 -28.29 -19.89
CA ALA A 176 -4.67 -27.54 -18.81
C ALA A 176 -5.70 -26.85 -17.91
N LEU A 177 -6.63 -26.06 -18.48
CA LEU A 177 -7.70 -25.39 -17.72
C LEU A 177 -8.60 -26.39 -16.98
N THR A 178 -8.97 -27.50 -17.63
CA THR A 178 -9.81 -28.54 -17.02
C THR A 178 -9.09 -29.18 -15.82
N THR A 179 -7.81 -29.47 -15.97
CA THR A 179 -6.98 -30.03 -14.90
C THR A 179 -6.84 -29.06 -13.73
N MET A 180 -6.55 -27.79 -14.01
CA MET A 180 -6.41 -26.75 -13.00
C MET A 180 -7.71 -26.52 -12.24
N LYS A 181 -8.86 -26.48 -12.94
CA LYS A 181 -10.19 -26.33 -12.35
C LYS A 181 -10.56 -27.55 -11.50
N GLY A 182 -10.37 -28.75 -12.04
CA GLY A 182 -10.70 -30.01 -11.35
C GLY A 182 -9.90 -30.20 -10.06
N ARG A 183 -8.62 -29.82 -10.07
CA ARG A 183 -7.73 -29.90 -8.90
C ARG A 183 -7.79 -28.66 -7.99
N ARG A 184 -8.54 -27.62 -8.37
CA ARG A 184 -8.62 -26.32 -7.68
C ARG A 184 -7.24 -25.70 -7.43
N ILE A 185 -6.36 -25.77 -8.43
CA ILE A 185 -5.01 -25.19 -8.39
C ILE A 185 -4.92 -23.97 -9.30
N GLY A 186 -4.13 -22.98 -8.88
CA GLY A 186 -3.95 -21.71 -9.61
C GLY A 186 -2.81 -21.68 -10.62
N SER A 187 -1.95 -22.70 -10.58
CA SER A 187 -0.76 -22.83 -11.44
C SER A 187 -0.35 -24.29 -11.63
N MET A 188 0.44 -24.57 -12.66
CA MET A 188 0.92 -25.90 -13.01
C MET A 188 2.28 -25.82 -13.71
N VAL A 189 3.23 -26.67 -13.33
CA VAL A 189 4.58 -26.70 -13.92
C VAL A 189 4.56 -27.41 -15.27
N VAL A 190 5.34 -26.93 -16.23
CA VAL A 190 5.58 -27.61 -17.51
C VAL A 190 6.92 -28.35 -17.42
N LYS A 191 6.91 -29.67 -17.65
CA LYS A 191 8.10 -30.52 -17.62
C LYS A 191 8.39 -31.15 -18.97
N ASP A 192 9.67 -31.39 -19.26
CA ASP A 192 10.07 -32.24 -20.39
C ASP A 192 9.89 -33.74 -20.07
N ARG A 193 10.23 -34.61 -21.04
CA ARG A 193 10.14 -36.08 -20.85
C ARG A 193 11.18 -36.65 -19.86
N LYS A 194 12.13 -35.84 -19.40
CA LYS A 194 13.17 -36.17 -18.42
C LYS A 194 12.92 -35.49 -17.06
N ASP A 195 11.71 -34.99 -16.83
CA ASP A 195 11.28 -34.26 -15.64
C ASP A 195 11.97 -32.90 -15.40
N ASN A 196 12.68 -32.35 -16.38
CA ASN A 196 13.27 -31.02 -16.25
C ASN A 196 12.20 -29.94 -16.38
N LEU A 197 12.38 -28.85 -15.63
CA LEU A 197 11.55 -27.65 -15.71
C LEU A 197 11.68 -26.99 -17.09
N LEU A 198 10.53 -26.80 -17.77
CA LEU A 198 10.43 -26.04 -19.01
C LEU A 198 9.73 -24.69 -18.81
N GLY A 199 8.80 -24.60 -17.86
CA GLY A 199 8.11 -23.34 -17.56
C GLY A 199 6.95 -23.50 -16.58
N LEU A 200 6.10 -22.48 -16.50
CA LEU A 200 4.96 -22.40 -15.59
C LEU A 200 3.71 -21.94 -16.32
N LEU A 201 2.58 -22.57 -16.02
CA LEU A 201 1.25 -22.09 -16.40
C LEU A 201 0.55 -21.46 -15.21
N THR A 202 -0.10 -20.32 -15.45
CA THR A 202 -0.99 -19.68 -14.49
C THR A 202 -2.36 -19.42 -15.10
N TYR A 203 -3.40 -19.22 -14.29
CA TYR A 203 -4.69 -18.77 -14.81
C TYR A 203 -4.60 -17.42 -15.53
N ALA A 204 -3.67 -16.55 -15.14
CA ALA A 204 -3.47 -15.26 -15.79
C ALA A 204 -2.91 -15.47 -17.21
N GLY A 205 -1.82 -16.23 -17.37
CA GLY A 205 -1.25 -16.55 -18.67
C GLY A 205 -2.22 -17.30 -19.58
N LEU A 206 -3.00 -18.25 -19.05
CA LEU A 206 -4.03 -18.95 -19.83
C LEU A 206 -5.18 -18.03 -20.27
N ALA A 207 -5.56 -17.07 -19.44
CA ALA A 207 -6.61 -16.10 -19.78
C ALA A 207 -6.10 -15.07 -20.80
N GLU A 208 -4.85 -14.61 -20.65
CA GLU A 208 -4.17 -13.73 -21.60
C GLU A 208 -4.09 -14.38 -22.99
N ALA A 209 -3.59 -15.62 -23.07
CA ALA A 209 -3.55 -16.38 -24.32
C ALA A 209 -4.93 -16.51 -24.98
N ALA A 210 -5.96 -16.84 -24.21
CA ALA A 210 -7.30 -17.08 -24.74
C ALA A 210 -8.05 -15.79 -25.15
N ILE A 211 -7.76 -14.66 -24.52
CA ILE A 211 -8.55 -13.41 -24.68
C ILE A 211 -7.79 -12.37 -25.50
N LEU A 212 -6.48 -12.23 -25.30
CA LEU A 212 -5.66 -11.20 -25.96
C LEU A 212 -4.99 -11.73 -27.22
N GLU A 213 -4.70 -13.04 -27.28
CA GLU A 213 -3.98 -13.65 -28.40
C GLU A 213 -4.85 -14.58 -29.26
N ASP A 214 -6.17 -14.60 -29.01
CA ASP A 214 -7.16 -15.43 -29.72
C ASP A 214 -6.80 -16.94 -29.78
N ALA A 215 -6.07 -17.44 -28.78
CA ALA A 215 -5.65 -18.83 -28.76
C ALA A 215 -6.84 -19.79 -28.68
N ARG A 216 -6.77 -20.86 -29.48
CA ARG A 216 -7.85 -21.86 -29.57
C ARG A 216 -7.68 -22.92 -28.50
N PRO A 217 -8.77 -23.58 -28.08
CA PRO A 217 -8.71 -24.63 -27.04
C PRO A 217 -7.77 -25.81 -27.33
N ALA A 218 -7.45 -26.04 -28.62
CA ALA A 218 -6.56 -27.12 -29.07
C ALA A 218 -5.09 -26.69 -29.20
N ASP A 219 -4.78 -25.40 -29.07
CA ASP A 219 -3.41 -24.91 -29.21
C ASP A 219 -2.57 -25.34 -27.99
N SER A 220 -1.29 -25.64 -28.24
CA SER A 220 -0.34 -26.10 -27.22
C SER A 220 0.00 -24.98 -26.24
N ILE A 221 -0.06 -25.30 -24.94
CA ILE A 221 0.27 -24.37 -23.85
C ILE A 221 1.71 -23.85 -23.91
N MET A 222 2.64 -24.64 -24.46
CA MET A 222 4.05 -24.26 -24.55
C MET A 222 4.26 -23.03 -25.43
N ALA A 223 3.46 -22.91 -26.50
CA ALA A 223 3.61 -21.84 -27.48
C ALA A 223 2.87 -20.55 -27.09
N ILE A 224 1.82 -20.65 -26.26
CA ILE A 224 0.83 -19.58 -26.07
C ILE A 224 0.72 -19.05 -24.64
N ALA A 225 1.12 -19.83 -23.62
CA ALA A 225 0.81 -19.48 -22.22
C ALA A 225 1.90 -19.88 -21.21
N CYS A 226 3.04 -20.40 -21.70
CA CYS A 226 4.12 -20.88 -20.85
C CYS A 226 5.00 -19.71 -20.41
N GLU A 227 4.98 -19.41 -19.12
CA GLU A 227 5.75 -18.33 -18.50
C GLU A 227 7.12 -18.85 -18.02
N VAL A 228 8.12 -17.97 -17.99
CA VAL A 228 9.41 -18.24 -17.35
C VAL A 228 9.25 -18.13 -15.83
N PRO A 229 9.47 -19.21 -15.05
CA PRO A 229 9.27 -19.17 -13.61
C PRO A 229 10.46 -18.53 -12.89
N THR A 230 10.20 -17.88 -11.76
CA THR A 230 11.21 -17.70 -10.70
C THR A 230 11.58 -19.07 -10.16
N VAL A 231 12.88 -19.39 -10.18
CA VAL A 231 13.42 -20.67 -9.69
C VAL A 231 14.17 -20.43 -8.40
N LEU A 232 13.96 -21.31 -7.42
CA LEU A 232 14.59 -21.27 -6.10
C LEU A 232 15.28 -22.59 -5.82
N GLU A 233 16.38 -22.54 -5.07
CA GLU A 233 16.99 -23.74 -4.50
C GLU A 233 16.22 -24.20 -3.27
N SER A 234 16.37 -25.47 -2.92
CA SER A 234 15.62 -26.11 -1.83
C SER A 234 15.89 -25.52 -0.44
N ASP A 235 17.07 -24.91 -0.24
CA ASP A 235 17.53 -24.31 1.00
C ASP A 235 17.34 -22.78 1.04
N THR A 236 16.84 -22.15 -0.03
CA THR A 236 16.61 -20.71 -0.08
C THR A 236 15.70 -20.26 1.07
N PRO A 237 16.12 -19.31 1.92
CA PRO A 237 15.31 -18.79 3.01
C PRO A 237 14.01 -18.13 2.54
N LEU A 238 12.98 -18.13 3.38
CA LEU A 238 11.67 -17.54 3.05
C LEU A 238 11.71 -16.01 2.86
N TRP A 239 12.57 -15.28 3.59
CA TRP A 239 12.77 -13.83 3.35
C TRP A 239 13.37 -13.57 1.97
N GLU A 240 14.30 -14.41 1.53
CA GLU A 240 14.94 -14.31 0.23
C GLU A 240 13.97 -14.73 -0.87
N THR A 241 13.19 -15.77 -0.60
CA THR A 241 12.09 -16.21 -1.47
C THR A 241 11.08 -15.06 -1.70
N GLU A 242 10.64 -14.39 -0.63
CA GLU A 242 9.72 -13.25 -0.73
C GLU A 242 10.33 -12.12 -1.56
N MET A 243 11.61 -11.79 -1.30
CA MET A 243 12.34 -10.77 -2.04
C MET A 243 12.46 -11.11 -3.52
N LEU A 244 12.86 -12.33 -3.88
CA LEU A 244 13.00 -12.79 -5.26
C LEU A 244 11.65 -12.77 -5.99
N MET A 245 10.58 -13.24 -5.34
CA MET A 245 9.22 -13.16 -5.88
C MET A 245 8.69 -11.70 -5.99
N GLU A 246 9.27 -10.76 -5.25
CA GLU A 246 8.96 -9.34 -5.37
C GLU A 246 9.72 -8.70 -6.53
N VAL A 247 11.02 -8.98 -6.65
CA VAL A 247 11.90 -8.53 -7.74
C VAL A 247 11.40 -9.05 -9.09
N ASP A 248 11.13 -10.35 -9.19
CA ASP A 248 10.67 -11.00 -10.42
C ASP A 248 9.17 -10.82 -10.66
N HIS A 249 8.48 -10.15 -9.73
CA HIS A 249 7.03 -9.95 -9.77
C HIS A 249 6.20 -11.25 -9.86
N ALA A 250 6.80 -12.37 -9.45
CA ALA A 250 6.20 -13.68 -9.55
C ALA A 250 5.18 -13.95 -8.43
N LYS A 251 3.99 -14.44 -8.82
CA LYS A 251 2.98 -14.93 -7.86
C LYS A 251 3.36 -16.29 -7.27
N TYR A 252 4.06 -17.09 -8.06
CA TYR A 252 4.53 -18.42 -7.73
C TYR A 252 6.02 -18.54 -8.05
N ALA A 253 6.77 -19.25 -7.21
CA ALA A 253 8.14 -19.64 -7.50
C ALA A 253 8.29 -21.17 -7.43
N ILE A 254 9.14 -21.71 -8.28
CA ILE A 254 9.36 -23.16 -8.42
C ILE A 254 10.62 -23.54 -7.66
N VAL A 255 10.47 -24.45 -6.70
CA VAL A 255 11.59 -24.98 -5.94
C VAL A 255 12.17 -26.16 -6.72
N CYS A 256 13.46 -26.09 -7.05
CA CYS A 256 14.16 -27.11 -7.82
C CYS A 256 15.33 -27.73 -7.05
N GLU A 257 15.61 -29.00 -7.37
CA GLU A 257 16.91 -29.63 -7.13
C GLU A 257 17.58 -29.83 -8.48
N GLY A 258 18.61 -29.02 -8.78
CA GLY A 258 19.13 -28.89 -10.13
C GLY A 258 18.04 -28.37 -11.08
N ASN A 259 17.75 -29.10 -12.17
CA ASN A 259 16.70 -28.75 -13.13
C ASN A 259 15.35 -29.43 -12.86
N VAL A 260 15.23 -30.22 -11.79
CA VAL A 260 14.01 -30.97 -11.50
C VAL A 260 13.14 -30.19 -10.52
N PRO A 261 11.91 -29.80 -10.88
CA PRO A 261 11.01 -29.07 -10.01
C PRO A 261 10.37 -30.02 -9.00
N ILE A 262 10.68 -29.79 -7.71
CA ILE A 262 10.26 -30.61 -6.56
C ILE A 262 9.10 -30.00 -5.77
N GLY A 263 8.84 -28.70 -5.95
CA GLY A 263 7.76 -27.99 -5.26
C GLY A 263 7.42 -26.64 -5.89
N ILE A 264 6.34 -26.05 -5.41
CA ILE A 264 5.90 -24.70 -5.78
C ILE A 264 5.50 -23.93 -4.54
N VAL A 265 5.87 -22.66 -4.46
CA VAL A 265 5.49 -21.77 -3.36
C VAL A 265 4.77 -20.55 -3.93
N SER A 266 3.68 -20.12 -3.28
CA SER A 266 3.05 -18.83 -3.54
C SER A 266 3.31 -17.85 -2.40
N LYS A 267 3.12 -16.55 -2.65
CA LYS A 267 3.18 -15.53 -1.59
C LYS A 267 2.23 -15.86 -0.43
N THR A 268 1.06 -16.42 -0.74
CA THR A 268 0.09 -16.87 0.26
C THR A 268 0.62 -18.00 1.13
N ASP A 269 1.41 -18.93 0.59
CA ASP A 269 1.96 -20.06 1.36
C ASP A 269 3.04 -19.58 2.35
N ILE A 270 3.87 -18.60 1.95
CA ILE A 270 4.84 -17.93 2.82
C ILE A 270 4.11 -17.17 3.93
N LEU A 271 3.06 -16.43 3.60
CA LEU A 271 2.24 -15.74 4.61
C LEU A 271 1.56 -16.75 5.55
N GLN A 272 1.05 -17.86 5.02
CA GLN A 272 0.40 -18.89 5.83
C GLN A 272 1.33 -19.48 6.87
N ILE A 273 2.62 -19.72 6.61
CA ILE A 273 3.52 -20.25 7.66
C ILE A 273 3.82 -19.22 8.76
N LEU A 274 3.82 -17.92 8.43
CA LEU A 274 3.90 -16.85 9.44
C LEU A 274 2.68 -16.91 10.38
N VAL A 275 1.54 -17.38 9.88
CA VAL A 275 0.27 -17.50 10.60
C VAL A 275 0.06 -18.88 11.22
N SER A 276 0.71 -19.93 10.70
CA SER A 276 0.36 -21.34 10.95
C SER A 276 1.37 -22.03 11.89
N ARG A 277 1.17 -21.87 13.20
CA ARG A 277 1.58 -22.92 14.16
C ARG A 277 0.34 -23.75 14.55
N PRO A 278 0.48 -25.06 14.83
CA PRO A 278 -0.65 -25.94 15.17
C PRO A 278 -1.48 -25.52 16.41
N SER A 279 -0.99 -24.57 17.21
CA SER A 279 -1.67 -23.94 18.37
C SER A 279 -2.11 -22.48 18.14
N THR A 280 -2.22 -22.02 16.89
CA THR A 280 -2.47 -20.60 16.56
C THR A 280 -3.92 -20.17 16.64
N LEU A 281 -4.08 -18.87 16.85
CA LEU A 281 -5.36 -18.16 16.83
C LEU A 281 -6.20 -18.54 15.59
N SER A 282 -5.57 -18.69 14.42
CA SER A 282 -6.22 -19.03 13.16
C SER A 282 -6.95 -20.38 13.16
N ASN A 283 -6.35 -21.43 13.74
CA ASN A 283 -7.03 -22.71 13.92
C ASN A 283 -8.21 -22.57 14.89
N ARG A 284 -7.99 -21.87 16.01
CA ARG A 284 -9.05 -21.62 17.01
C ARG A 284 -10.22 -20.81 16.43
N ILE A 285 -9.95 -19.89 15.50
CA ILE A 285 -11.00 -19.15 14.77
C ILE A 285 -11.79 -20.12 13.89
N ARG A 286 -11.11 -20.95 13.11
CA ARG A 286 -11.76 -21.92 12.22
C ARG A 286 -12.64 -22.92 13.00
N ASP A 287 -12.14 -23.38 14.14
CA ASP A 287 -12.81 -24.38 14.98
C ASP A 287 -13.84 -23.76 15.95
N ALA A 288 -13.96 -22.43 16.00
CA ALA A 288 -14.93 -21.78 16.88
C ALA A 288 -16.36 -22.12 16.44
N HIS A 289 -17.21 -22.50 17.40
CA HIS A 289 -18.60 -22.89 17.16
C HIS A 289 -19.61 -21.84 17.60
N THR A 290 -19.16 -20.78 18.30
CA THR A 290 -20.04 -19.73 18.80
C THR A 290 -19.50 -18.33 18.56
N ILE A 291 -20.41 -17.36 18.45
CA ILE A 291 -20.07 -15.92 18.38
C ILE A 291 -19.31 -15.48 19.64
N SER A 292 -19.62 -16.07 20.79
CA SER A 292 -18.94 -15.77 22.06
C SER A 292 -17.48 -16.23 22.05
N GLU A 293 -17.18 -17.40 21.49
CA GLU A 293 -15.81 -17.85 21.30
C GLU A 293 -15.04 -16.91 20.36
N LEU A 294 -15.64 -16.52 19.23
CA LEU A 294 -15.02 -15.57 18.31
C LEU A 294 -14.74 -14.20 18.95
N ALA A 295 -15.64 -13.70 19.80
CA ALA A 295 -15.43 -12.47 20.57
C ALA A 295 -14.27 -12.59 21.58
N SER A 296 -14.09 -13.77 22.19
CA SER A 296 -12.92 -14.02 23.04
C SER A 296 -11.62 -14.08 22.22
N LEU A 297 -11.68 -14.63 21.00
CA LEU A 297 -10.54 -14.75 20.10
C LEU A 297 -10.13 -13.41 19.48
N SER A 298 -11.08 -12.52 19.17
CA SER A 298 -10.79 -11.18 18.65
C SER A 298 -10.00 -10.33 19.66
N GLY A 299 -10.19 -10.56 20.97
CA GLY A 299 -9.36 -9.95 22.01
C GLY A 299 -7.85 -10.24 21.89
N LYS A 300 -7.45 -11.24 21.11
CA LYS A 300 -6.04 -11.58 20.84
C LYS A 300 -5.44 -10.88 19.61
N LEU A 301 -6.21 -10.04 18.91
CA LEU A 301 -5.72 -9.30 17.74
C LEU A 301 -4.53 -8.37 18.08
N ALA A 302 -4.48 -7.84 19.30
CA ALA A 302 -3.35 -7.05 19.77
C ALA A 302 -2.04 -7.87 19.83
N ASP A 303 -2.12 -9.13 20.28
CA ASP A 303 -0.96 -10.04 20.29
C ASP A 303 -0.50 -10.37 18.88
N VAL A 304 -1.45 -10.55 17.95
CA VAL A 304 -1.14 -10.75 16.53
C VAL A 304 -0.44 -9.51 15.96
N ALA A 305 -0.96 -8.32 16.23
CA ALA A 305 -0.35 -7.07 15.79
C ALA A 305 1.07 -6.88 16.34
N ALA A 306 1.28 -7.18 17.62
CA ALA A 306 2.59 -7.12 18.26
C ALA A 306 3.59 -8.09 17.61
N ASN A 307 3.22 -9.37 17.51
CA ASN A 307 4.07 -10.39 16.88
C ASN A 307 4.34 -10.06 15.40
N ALA A 308 3.32 -9.61 14.66
CA ALA A 308 3.46 -9.22 13.26
C ALA A 308 4.44 -8.05 13.11
N SER A 309 4.34 -7.03 13.97
CA SER A 309 5.26 -5.90 13.97
C SER A 309 6.70 -6.37 14.28
N GLU A 310 6.90 -7.21 15.29
CA GLU A 310 8.24 -7.68 15.67
C GLU A 310 8.91 -8.57 14.62
N THR A 311 8.13 -9.35 13.87
CA THR A 311 8.65 -10.37 12.93
C THR A 311 8.77 -9.89 11.49
N ASN A 312 8.26 -8.70 11.15
CA ASN A 312 8.30 -8.16 9.79
C ASN A 312 9.13 -6.89 9.69
N ARG A 313 9.89 -6.77 8.61
CA ARG A 313 10.71 -5.58 8.29
C ARG A 313 9.84 -4.38 7.94
N ARG A 314 8.78 -4.59 7.14
CA ARG A 314 7.87 -3.55 6.67
C ARG A 314 6.57 -3.53 7.50
N PRO A 315 6.19 -2.38 8.08
CA PRO A 315 4.90 -2.20 8.76
C PRO A 315 3.69 -2.60 7.93
N SER A 316 3.66 -2.31 6.63
CA SER A 316 2.59 -2.70 5.72
C SER A 316 2.37 -4.22 5.68
N THR A 317 3.44 -5.02 5.69
CA THR A 317 3.36 -6.49 5.77
C THR A 317 2.74 -6.94 7.09
N ALA A 318 3.12 -6.31 8.21
CA ALA A 318 2.52 -6.61 9.51
C ALA A 318 1.02 -6.28 9.55
N VAL A 319 0.62 -5.15 8.97
CA VAL A 319 -0.79 -4.74 8.85
C VAL A 319 -1.56 -5.69 7.93
N ARG A 320 -0.94 -6.17 6.84
CA ARG A 320 -1.55 -7.17 5.95
C ARG A 320 -1.84 -8.47 6.71
N LEU A 321 -0.87 -8.95 7.50
CA LEU A 321 -1.04 -10.14 8.34
C LEU A 321 -2.17 -9.98 9.37
N LEU A 322 -2.22 -8.81 10.03
CA LEU A 322 -3.32 -8.47 10.95
C LEU A 322 -4.67 -8.47 10.20
N SER A 323 -4.70 -7.90 8.99
CA SER A 323 -5.90 -7.85 8.16
C SER A 323 -6.40 -9.23 7.76
N GLU A 324 -5.51 -10.16 7.41
CA GLU A 324 -5.90 -11.55 7.11
C GLU A 324 -6.54 -12.20 8.35
N THR A 325 -6.01 -11.94 9.55
CA THR A 325 -6.61 -12.45 10.79
C THR A 325 -8.01 -11.86 11.03
N HIS A 326 -8.20 -10.56 10.76
CA HIS A 326 -9.52 -9.94 10.78
C HIS A 326 -10.48 -10.59 9.79
N LEU A 327 -10.05 -10.83 8.54
CA LEU A 327 -10.88 -11.48 7.52
C LEU A 327 -11.26 -12.90 7.91
N MET A 328 -10.35 -13.67 8.52
CA MET A 328 -10.65 -15.01 9.05
C MET A 328 -11.74 -14.98 10.13
N LEU A 329 -11.67 -14.03 11.07
CA LEU A 329 -12.71 -13.83 12.08
C LEU A 329 -14.05 -13.51 11.43
N GLN A 330 -14.07 -12.51 10.53
CA GLN A 330 -15.30 -12.08 9.87
C GLN A 330 -15.92 -13.19 9.02
N ASN A 331 -15.11 -13.97 8.31
CA ASN A 331 -15.57 -15.14 7.55
C ASN A 331 -16.19 -16.20 8.45
N ARG A 332 -15.58 -16.50 9.61
CA ARG A 332 -16.20 -17.45 10.54
C ARG A 332 -17.52 -16.93 11.11
N VAL A 333 -17.64 -15.61 11.33
CA VAL A 333 -18.93 -15.01 11.73
C VAL A 333 -19.99 -15.20 10.65
N VAL A 334 -19.63 -15.07 9.36
CA VAL A 334 -20.53 -15.36 8.24
C VAL A 334 -21.02 -16.81 8.29
N GLU A 335 -20.10 -17.77 8.40
CA GLU A 335 -20.42 -19.21 8.46
C GLU A 335 -21.36 -19.54 9.63
N LEU A 336 -21.03 -19.10 10.85
CA LEU A 336 -21.89 -19.32 12.02
C LEU A 336 -23.25 -18.63 11.88
N THR A 337 -23.33 -17.52 11.16
CA THR A 337 -24.59 -16.84 10.89
C THR A 337 -25.45 -17.62 9.89
N LEU A 338 -24.84 -18.20 8.85
CA LEU A 338 -25.53 -19.09 7.90
C LEU A 338 -26.02 -20.37 8.58
N GLU A 339 -25.20 -20.98 9.44
CA GLU A 339 -25.60 -22.12 10.26
C GLU A 339 -26.80 -21.77 11.15
N TRP A 340 -26.76 -20.61 11.81
CA TRP A 340 -27.87 -20.11 12.63
C TRP A 340 -29.16 -19.92 11.80
N MET A 341 -29.07 -19.37 10.59
CA MET A 341 -30.22 -19.22 9.69
C MET A 341 -30.88 -20.56 9.40
N LYS A 342 -30.07 -21.57 9.06
CA LYS A 342 -30.52 -22.94 8.83
C LYS A 342 -31.18 -23.55 10.07
N HIS A 343 -30.53 -23.44 11.23
CA HIS A 343 -31.05 -23.98 12.51
C HIS A 343 -32.36 -23.32 12.96
N LYS A 344 -32.59 -22.05 12.60
CA LYS A 344 -33.84 -21.35 12.89
C LYS A 344 -34.97 -21.63 11.90
N GLY A 345 -34.75 -22.51 10.92
CA GLY A 345 -35.75 -22.89 9.95
C GLY A 345 -35.90 -21.92 8.77
N PHE A 346 -34.98 -20.96 8.59
CA PHE A 346 -34.99 -20.05 7.43
C PHE A 346 -34.38 -20.69 6.17
N GLY A 347 -33.87 -21.92 6.25
CA GLY A 347 -33.30 -22.63 5.10
C GLY A 347 -31.91 -22.16 4.69
N LYS A 348 -31.51 -22.56 3.47
CA LYS A 348 -30.25 -22.16 2.82
C LYS A 348 -30.42 -20.82 2.09
N PRO A 349 -29.34 -20.13 1.69
CA PRO A 349 -29.43 -18.95 0.84
C PRO A 349 -30.26 -19.25 -0.43
N PRO A 350 -31.26 -18.41 -0.76
CA PRO A 350 -32.19 -18.64 -1.87
C PRO A 350 -31.65 -18.17 -3.23
N ALA A 351 -30.45 -17.58 -3.25
CA ALA A 351 -29.74 -17.16 -4.45
C ALA A 351 -28.23 -17.32 -4.22
N ASP A 352 -27.48 -17.40 -5.31
CA ASP A 352 -26.04 -17.19 -5.24
C ASP A 352 -25.73 -15.77 -4.72
N PHE A 353 -24.60 -15.59 -4.05
CA PHE A 353 -24.27 -14.30 -3.45
C PHE A 353 -22.78 -14.11 -3.19
N ALA A 354 -22.37 -12.85 -3.06
CA ALA A 354 -21.05 -12.46 -2.59
C ALA A 354 -21.19 -11.39 -1.51
N ILE A 355 -20.65 -11.66 -0.33
CA ILE A 355 -20.46 -10.64 0.71
C ILE A 355 -19.21 -9.85 0.34
N LEU A 356 -19.37 -8.55 0.26
CA LEU A 356 -18.30 -7.59 0.00
C LEU A 356 -17.71 -7.13 1.33
N ILE A 357 -16.40 -7.05 1.39
CA ILE A 357 -15.66 -6.24 2.36
C ILE A 357 -15.17 -4.97 1.64
N MET A 358 -15.26 -3.82 2.29
CA MET A 358 -14.96 -2.52 1.67
C MET A 358 -13.91 -1.75 2.47
N GLY A 359 -13.49 -0.59 1.98
CA GLY A 359 -12.56 0.30 2.68
C GLY A 359 -11.24 -0.39 3.04
N SER A 360 -10.75 -0.18 4.27
CA SER A 360 -9.50 -0.81 4.73
C SER A 360 -9.56 -2.34 4.74
N GLY A 361 -10.75 -2.95 4.84
CA GLY A 361 -10.90 -4.39 4.75
C GLY A 361 -10.64 -4.90 3.33
N GLY A 362 -11.22 -4.26 2.31
CA GLY A 362 -10.98 -4.62 0.91
C GLY A 362 -9.54 -4.35 0.45
N ARG A 363 -8.86 -3.35 1.04
CA ARG A 363 -7.44 -3.09 0.79
C ARG A 363 -6.48 -4.00 1.55
N ARG A 364 -6.96 -4.79 2.52
CA ARG A 364 -6.13 -5.56 3.49
C ARG A 364 -5.19 -4.66 4.30
N GLU A 365 -5.75 -3.56 4.77
CA GLU A 365 -5.08 -2.49 5.55
C GLU A 365 -5.80 -2.22 6.88
N MET A 366 -6.45 -3.24 7.44
CA MET A 366 -7.12 -3.16 8.74
C MET A 366 -6.09 -3.11 9.88
N LEU A 367 -6.24 -2.08 10.69
CA LEU A 367 -5.54 -1.89 11.96
C LEU A 367 -6.41 -2.38 13.11
N LEU A 368 -5.92 -2.23 14.35
CA LEU A 368 -6.73 -2.52 15.53
C LEU A 368 -7.91 -1.55 15.65
N GLY A 369 -9.04 -2.03 16.17
CA GLY A 369 -10.25 -1.21 16.38
C GLY A 369 -10.93 -0.78 15.08
N THR A 370 -10.99 -1.66 14.07
CA THR A 370 -11.70 -1.41 12.81
C THR A 370 -13.20 -1.61 12.95
N ASP A 371 -13.99 -0.75 12.29
CA ASP A 371 -15.41 -0.93 12.06
C ASP A 371 -15.67 -1.92 10.92
N GLN A 372 -16.97 -2.20 10.68
CA GLN A 372 -17.43 -3.09 9.62
C GLN A 372 -17.97 -2.32 8.41
N ASP A 373 -17.21 -2.30 7.32
CA ASP A 373 -17.67 -1.81 6.01
C ASP A 373 -17.94 -3.00 5.09
N ASN A 374 -19.22 -3.32 4.87
CA ASN A 374 -19.61 -4.50 4.10
C ASN A 374 -20.88 -4.29 3.26
N GLY A 375 -21.02 -5.14 2.26
CA GLY A 375 -22.18 -5.20 1.36
C GLY A 375 -22.47 -6.63 0.93
N ILE A 376 -23.52 -6.82 0.14
CA ILE A 376 -23.84 -8.10 -0.48
C ILE A 376 -24.33 -7.88 -1.91
N ILE A 377 -23.79 -8.70 -2.82
CA ILE A 377 -24.27 -8.86 -4.19
C ILE A 377 -25.14 -10.11 -4.21
N ILE A 378 -26.40 -9.97 -4.61
CA ILE A 378 -27.33 -11.08 -4.84
C ILE A 378 -27.25 -11.46 -6.33
N GLY A 379 -26.94 -12.72 -6.57
CA GLY A 379 -26.81 -13.33 -7.89
C GLY A 379 -28.10 -14.01 -8.35
N GLU A 380 -27.95 -15.09 -9.10
CA GLU A 380 -29.07 -15.85 -9.65
C GLU A 380 -29.84 -16.62 -8.56
N ILE A 381 -31.16 -16.66 -8.69
CA ILE A 381 -32.05 -17.36 -7.76
C ILE A 381 -31.85 -18.87 -7.90
N LEU A 382 -31.76 -19.57 -6.77
CA LEU A 382 -31.47 -20.99 -6.70
C LEU A 382 -32.73 -21.82 -6.39
N GLY A 383 -33.48 -22.19 -7.42
CA GLY A 383 -34.68 -23.03 -7.27
C GLY A 383 -35.92 -22.27 -6.80
N GLU A 384 -37.01 -23.00 -6.54
CA GLU A 384 -38.28 -22.44 -6.04
C GLU A 384 -38.14 -21.95 -4.60
N GLN A 385 -38.75 -20.80 -4.28
CA GLN A 385 -38.60 -20.13 -2.98
C GLN A 385 -39.94 -19.93 -2.29
N ASP A 386 -40.08 -20.45 -1.07
CA ASP A 386 -41.23 -20.20 -0.20
C ASP A 386 -41.21 -18.78 0.41
N THR A 387 -40.03 -18.16 0.50
CA THR A 387 -39.81 -16.82 1.04
C THR A 387 -39.18 -15.92 -0.03
N PRO A 388 -39.60 -14.65 -0.17
CA PRO A 388 -38.94 -13.71 -1.05
C PRO A 388 -37.43 -13.62 -0.79
N VAL A 389 -36.63 -13.68 -1.85
CA VAL A 389 -35.15 -13.66 -1.81
C VAL A 389 -34.64 -12.50 -0.96
N ASP A 390 -35.17 -11.29 -1.17
CA ASP A 390 -34.74 -10.12 -0.42
C ASP A 390 -35.03 -10.27 1.08
N GLU A 391 -36.19 -10.79 1.46
CA GLU A 391 -36.58 -10.95 2.86
C GLU A 391 -35.66 -11.93 3.60
N TRP A 392 -35.20 -12.99 2.93
CA TRP A 392 -34.19 -13.89 3.48
C TRP A 392 -32.86 -13.16 3.72
N PHE A 393 -32.37 -12.43 2.72
CA PHE A 393 -31.12 -11.69 2.83
C PHE A 393 -31.21 -10.53 3.83
N GLU A 394 -32.38 -9.92 4.04
CA GLU A 394 -32.57 -8.90 5.07
C GLU A 394 -32.35 -9.47 6.47
N ARG A 395 -32.94 -10.64 6.74
CA ARG A 395 -32.82 -11.33 8.03
C ARG A 395 -31.38 -11.74 8.28
N PHE A 396 -30.76 -12.38 7.27
CA PHE A 396 -29.35 -12.73 7.32
C PHE A 396 -28.48 -11.50 7.59
N ALA A 397 -28.73 -10.41 6.87
CA ALA A 397 -27.95 -9.19 6.94
C ALA A 397 -27.99 -8.53 8.32
N LYS A 398 -29.20 -8.31 8.86
CA LYS A 398 -29.40 -7.78 10.21
C LYS A 398 -28.73 -8.66 11.26
N ARG A 399 -28.76 -9.98 11.09
CA ARG A 399 -28.12 -10.92 12.02
C ARG A 399 -26.60 -10.86 11.93
N LEU A 400 -26.05 -10.86 10.72
CA LEU A 400 -24.61 -10.81 10.47
C LEU A 400 -23.98 -9.55 11.05
N ASN A 401 -24.51 -8.36 10.74
CA ASN A 401 -23.93 -7.11 11.26
C ASN A 401 -23.98 -7.04 12.80
N ARG A 402 -25.04 -7.57 13.43
CA ARG A 402 -25.13 -7.70 14.91
C ARG A 402 -24.13 -8.70 15.48
N ASN A 403 -23.85 -9.79 14.77
CA ASN A 403 -22.87 -10.78 15.21
C ASN A 403 -21.45 -10.24 15.07
N LEU A 404 -21.14 -9.51 14.00
CA LEU A 404 -19.86 -8.81 13.81
C LEU A 404 -19.62 -7.80 14.94
N ASP A 405 -20.64 -7.00 15.28
CA ASP A 405 -20.61 -6.06 16.41
C ASP A 405 -20.28 -6.76 17.73
N ARG A 406 -20.93 -7.91 18.02
CA ARG A 406 -20.65 -8.74 19.21
C ARG A 406 -19.23 -9.32 19.24
N VAL A 407 -18.61 -9.56 18.08
CA VAL A 407 -17.22 -10.04 18.00
C VAL A 407 -16.22 -8.91 18.23
N GLY A 408 -16.64 -7.64 18.13
CA GLY A 408 -15.78 -6.47 18.33
C GLY A 408 -15.55 -5.63 17.07
N TYR A 409 -16.37 -5.82 16.03
CA TYR A 409 -16.40 -4.95 14.84
C TYR A 409 -17.60 -3.99 14.95
N PRO A 410 -17.44 -2.81 15.57
CA PRO A 410 -18.56 -1.92 15.84
C PRO A 410 -19.30 -1.54 14.57
N LEU A 411 -20.62 -1.35 14.68
CA LEU A 411 -21.45 -0.86 13.58
C LEU A 411 -20.85 0.41 12.96
N CYS A 412 -20.73 0.44 11.63
CA CYS A 412 -20.17 1.57 10.90
C CYS A 412 -21.05 2.83 11.13
N PRO A 413 -20.49 3.95 11.64
CA PRO A 413 -21.23 5.19 11.83
C PRO A 413 -21.82 5.76 10.53
N GLY A 414 -21.21 5.43 9.38
CA GLY A 414 -21.69 5.81 8.04
C GLY A 414 -22.74 4.87 7.45
N GLU A 415 -23.20 3.86 8.20
CA GLU A 415 -24.17 2.85 7.75
C GLU A 415 -23.76 2.09 6.47
N ILE A 416 -22.46 1.95 6.20
CA ILE A 416 -21.87 1.17 5.09
C ILE A 416 -21.90 -0.32 5.43
N MET A 417 -23.10 -0.88 5.50
CA MET A 417 -23.32 -2.24 5.97
C MET A 417 -24.41 -2.93 5.16
N LEU A 418 -24.30 -4.24 4.97
CA LEU A 418 -25.27 -5.06 4.24
C LEU A 418 -26.68 -5.10 4.87
N ARG A 419 -26.87 -4.70 6.14
CA ARG A 419 -28.21 -4.44 6.72
C ARG A 419 -28.94 -3.28 6.07
N ASN A 420 -28.21 -2.33 5.48
CA ASN A 420 -28.75 -1.18 4.79
C ASN A 420 -29.06 -1.57 3.34
N PRO A 421 -30.30 -1.37 2.83
CA PRO A 421 -30.69 -1.69 1.45
C PRO A 421 -29.83 -1.03 0.35
N LEU A 422 -29.08 0.03 0.67
CA LEU A 422 -28.11 0.62 -0.26
C LEU A 422 -26.92 -0.32 -0.55
N TYR A 423 -26.61 -1.26 0.34
CA TYR A 423 -25.49 -2.21 0.19
C TYR A 423 -25.95 -3.66 0.07
N ARG A 424 -27.25 -3.88 -0.12
CA ARG A 424 -27.87 -5.20 -0.33
C ARG A 424 -28.66 -5.16 -1.63
N LYS A 425 -28.02 -5.57 -2.71
CA LYS A 425 -28.53 -5.38 -4.07
C LYS A 425 -28.22 -6.57 -4.96
N THR A 426 -29.02 -6.74 -6.00
CA THR A 426 -28.67 -7.64 -7.09
C THR A 426 -27.43 -7.12 -7.83
N LEU A 427 -26.70 -7.99 -8.55
CA LEU A 427 -25.60 -7.54 -9.41
C LEU A 427 -26.05 -6.47 -10.42
N GLY A 428 -27.27 -6.62 -10.98
CA GLY A 428 -27.85 -5.65 -11.91
C GLY A 428 -28.06 -4.28 -11.27
N ASP A 429 -28.57 -4.23 -10.04
CA ASP A 429 -28.84 -2.96 -9.35
C ASP A 429 -27.55 -2.28 -8.84
N TRP A 430 -26.55 -3.07 -8.45
CA TRP A 430 -25.20 -2.55 -8.19
C TRP A 430 -24.62 -1.88 -9.44
N LYS A 431 -24.70 -2.52 -10.61
CA LYS A 431 -24.24 -1.94 -11.88
C LYS A 431 -24.99 -0.65 -12.23
N LYS A 432 -26.31 -0.63 -12.06
CA LYS A 432 -27.13 0.59 -12.28
C LYS A 432 -26.71 1.73 -11.36
N GLN A 433 -26.45 1.46 -10.08
CA GLN A 433 -25.98 2.48 -9.13
C GLN A 433 -24.64 3.06 -9.57
N LEU A 434 -23.65 2.23 -9.91
CA LEU A 434 -22.34 2.70 -10.37
C LEU A 434 -22.43 3.48 -11.69
N SER A 435 -23.26 3.02 -12.64
CA SER A 435 -23.51 3.76 -13.88
C SER A 435 -24.20 5.10 -13.64
N GLY A 436 -25.13 5.18 -12.69
CA GLY A 436 -25.77 6.44 -12.29
C GLY A 436 -24.76 7.43 -11.72
N MET A 437 -23.95 6.98 -10.76
CA MET A 437 -22.92 7.80 -10.10
C MET A 437 -21.88 8.32 -11.09
N THR A 438 -21.44 7.52 -12.05
CA THR A 438 -20.46 7.95 -13.06
C THR A 438 -21.08 8.86 -14.14
N SER A 439 -22.40 8.78 -14.37
CA SER A 439 -23.09 9.61 -15.37
C SER A 439 -23.43 11.00 -14.87
N ASN A 440 -23.78 11.14 -13.60
CA ASN A 440 -24.10 12.42 -12.98
C ASN A 440 -23.52 12.45 -11.56
N PRO A 441 -22.20 12.59 -11.41
CA PRO A 441 -21.53 12.47 -10.13
C PRO A 441 -21.86 13.67 -9.23
N SER A 442 -22.02 13.39 -7.93
CA SER A 442 -22.14 14.39 -6.87
C SER A 442 -21.01 14.27 -5.84
N ILE A 443 -20.83 15.28 -4.99
CA ILE A 443 -19.88 15.22 -3.86
C ILE A 443 -20.21 14.05 -2.93
N GLN A 444 -21.50 13.75 -2.74
CA GLN A 444 -21.93 12.60 -1.93
C GLN A 444 -21.49 11.27 -2.57
N ASP A 445 -21.56 11.17 -3.90
CA ASP A 445 -21.09 10.00 -4.64
C ASP A 445 -19.57 9.83 -4.52
N ALA A 446 -18.81 10.92 -4.58
CA ALA A 446 -17.36 10.90 -4.38
C ALA A 446 -16.98 10.40 -2.98
N ARG A 447 -17.64 10.90 -1.93
CA ARG A 447 -17.43 10.45 -0.54
C ARG A 447 -17.78 8.98 -0.35
N TRP A 448 -18.87 8.54 -0.96
CA TRP A 448 -19.27 7.14 -0.96
C TRP A 448 -18.23 6.27 -1.69
N ALA A 449 -17.74 6.74 -2.83
CA ALA A 449 -16.75 6.03 -3.65
C ALA A 449 -15.42 5.82 -2.93
N ASN A 450 -14.99 6.76 -2.08
CA ASN A 450 -13.77 6.67 -1.29
C ASN A 450 -13.73 5.47 -0.32
N VAL A 451 -14.88 4.92 0.05
CA VAL A 451 -14.95 3.69 0.86
C VAL A 451 -15.31 2.49 -0.02
N VAL A 452 -16.34 2.63 -0.85
CA VAL A 452 -16.98 1.47 -1.48
C VAL A 452 -16.21 0.96 -2.68
N LEU A 453 -15.49 1.81 -3.44
CA LEU A 453 -14.74 1.34 -4.61
C LEU A 453 -13.54 0.45 -4.23
N ASP A 454 -13.14 0.45 -2.96
CA ASP A 454 -12.22 -0.54 -2.38
C ASP A 454 -12.95 -1.81 -1.92
N PHE A 455 -13.83 -2.35 -2.75
CA PHE A 455 -14.50 -3.60 -2.43
C PHE A 455 -13.67 -4.82 -2.83
N ASP A 456 -13.76 -5.90 -2.05
CA ASP A 456 -13.31 -7.24 -2.39
C ASP A 456 -14.28 -8.30 -1.86
N THR A 457 -14.15 -9.55 -2.30
CA THR A 457 -14.99 -10.65 -1.81
C THR A 457 -14.53 -11.08 -0.42
N LEU A 458 -15.41 -10.98 0.57
CA LEU A 458 -15.22 -11.58 1.89
C LEU A 458 -15.58 -13.08 1.85
N TYR A 459 -16.80 -13.36 1.40
CA TYR A 459 -17.39 -14.71 1.39
C TYR A 459 -18.34 -14.87 0.20
N GLY A 460 -18.44 -16.07 -0.37
CA GLY A 460 -19.38 -16.39 -1.46
C GLY A 460 -18.72 -16.43 -2.84
N ASN A 461 -19.48 -16.13 -3.89
CA ASN A 461 -19.02 -16.23 -5.28
C ASN A 461 -18.22 -15.00 -5.73
N ASP A 462 -16.92 -15.16 -5.89
CA ASP A 462 -15.99 -14.12 -6.35
C ASP A 462 -16.30 -13.59 -7.77
N ALA A 463 -16.90 -14.40 -8.64
CA ALA A 463 -17.27 -14.00 -9.99
C ALA A 463 -18.25 -12.81 -10.01
N LEU A 464 -19.14 -12.69 -9.02
CA LEU A 464 -20.06 -11.56 -8.88
C LEU A 464 -19.30 -10.25 -8.62
N THR A 465 -18.32 -10.31 -7.73
CA THR A 465 -17.45 -9.18 -7.38
C THR A 465 -16.54 -8.80 -8.56
N ILE A 466 -15.97 -9.79 -9.26
CA ILE A 466 -15.15 -9.57 -10.46
C ILE A 466 -15.94 -8.85 -11.55
N GLU A 467 -17.18 -9.30 -11.81
CA GLU A 467 -18.03 -8.68 -12.83
C GLU A 467 -18.47 -7.26 -12.45
N LEU A 468 -18.72 -7.00 -11.16
CA LEU A 468 -18.97 -5.64 -10.68
C LEU A 468 -17.76 -4.73 -10.89
N ARG A 469 -16.55 -5.22 -10.59
CA ARG A 469 -15.30 -4.45 -10.78
C ARG A 469 -15.03 -4.16 -12.25
N ARG A 470 -15.26 -5.14 -13.12
CA ARG A 470 -15.15 -4.96 -14.57
C ARG A 470 -16.12 -3.88 -15.07
N HIS A 471 -17.35 -3.88 -14.55
CA HIS A 471 -18.33 -2.83 -14.87
C HIS A 471 -17.87 -1.44 -14.41
N LEU A 472 -17.42 -1.32 -13.16
CA LEU A 472 -16.88 -0.07 -12.61
C LEU A 472 -15.79 0.52 -13.49
N LEU A 473 -14.76 -0.27 -13.82
CA LEU A 473 -13.61 0.21 -14.60
C LEU A 473 -14.02 0.65 -16.01
N ARG A 474 -14.97 -0.05 -16.65
CA ARG A 474 -15.53 0.39 -17.95
C ARG A 474 -16.26 1.73 -17.84
N GLU A 475 -17.06 1.93 -16.79
CA GLU A 475 -17.79 3.19 -16.61
C GLU A 475 -16.84 4.36 -16.31
N LEU A 476 -15.84 4.16 -15.44
CA LEU A 476 -14.87 5.20 -15.09
C LEU A 476 -14.00 5.62 -16.28
N ASN A 477 -13.56 4.65 -17.11
CA ASN A 477 -12.82 4.95 -18.33
C ASN A 477 -13.65 5.82 -19.29
N ARG A 478 -14.95 5.53 -19.44
CA ARG A 478 -15.84 6.29 -20.33
C ARG A 478 -16.26 7.65 -19.75
N LYS A 479 -16.32 7.77 -18.42
CA LYS A 479 -16.90 8.91 -17.70
C LYS A 479 -16.07 9.22 -16.45
N PRO A 480 -14.93 9.91 -16.59
CA PRO A 480 -14.00 10.15 -15.49
C PRO A 480 -14.48 11.22 -14.48
N GLY A 481 -15.62 11.87 -14.72
CA GLY A 481 -16.11 12.97 -13.87
C GLY A 481 -16.25 12.62 -12.39
N LEU A 482 -16.55 11.36 -12.05
CA LEU A 482 -16.55 10.91 -10.66
C LEU A 482 -15.14 10.96 -10.03
N LEU A 483 -14.09 10.60 -10.78
CA LEU A 483 -12.71 10.65 -10.31
C LEU A 483 -12.25 12.08 -10.04
N LYS A 484 -12.68 13.03 -10.88
CA LYS A 484 -12.43 14.46 -10.66
C LYS A 484 -13.05 14.94 -9.34
N LEU A 485 -14.33 14.64 -9.09
CA LEU A 485 -14.96 14.99 -7.81
C LEU A 485 -14.32 14.27 -6.62
N MET A 486 -13.81 13.05 -6.80
CA MET A 486 -13.04 12.35 -5.76
C MET A 486 -11.72 13.05 -5.44
N ALA A 487 -11.01 13.56 -6.46
CA ALA A 487 -9.78 14.34 -6.27
C ALA A 487 -10.07 15.69 -5.58
N GLU A 488 -11.17 16.36 -5.95
CA GLU A 488 -11.62 17.60 -5.31
C GLU A 488 -12.08 17.38 -3.85
N ASP A 489 -12.83 16.31 -3.54
CA ASP A 489 -13.21 15.96 -2.16
C ASP A 489 -12.00 15.54 -1.31
N ASP A 490 -11.02 14.83 -1.89
CA ASP A 490 -9.75 14.52 -1.21
C ASP A 490 -8.99 15.79 -0.84
N ALA A 491 -9.01 16.82 -1.68
CA ALA A 491 -8.38 18.12 -1.39
C ALA A 491 -9.00 18.82 -0.16
N GLU A 492 -10.26 18.56 0.19
CA GLU A 492 -10.87 19.01 1.46
C GLU A 492 -10.29 18.27 2.67
N GLY A 493 -9.86 17.03 2.45
CA GLY A 493 -9.04 16.21 3.36
C GLY A 493 -7.63 16.75 3.47
N ARG A 494 -7.46 17.91 4.10
CA ARG A 494 -6.13 18.52 4.28
C ARG A 494 -5.19 17.57 5.04
N PRO A 495 -3.96 17.31 4.55
CA PRO A 495 -2.89 16.75 5.36
C PRO A 495 -2.79 17.52 6.67
N ALA A 496 -2.28 16.90 7.73
CA ALA A 496 -2.09 17.61 9.00
C ALA A 496 -0.90 18.59 8.92
N LEU A 497 -0.89 19.48 7.93
CA LEU A 497 0.04 20.58 7.76
C LEU A 497 -0.78 21.86 7.61
N GLY A 498 -0.56 22.83 8.51
CA GLY A 498 -1.39 24.02 8.61
C GLY A 498 -0.97 25.11 7.63
N ILE A 499 -1.57 26.31 7.74
CA ILE A 499 -1.17 27.52 6.99
C ILE A 499 0.29 27.94 7.26
N PHE A 500 0.94 27.29 8.20
CA PHE A 500 2.36 27.37 8.44
C PHE A 500 2.89 25.98 8.72
N ASN A 501 2.71 24.96 7.85
CA ASN A 501 3.29 23.58 7.86
C ASN A 501 3.63 22.92 9.23
N GLN A 502 3.00 23.38 10.31
CA GLN A 502 2.97 22.79 11.62
C GLN A 502 2.02 21.63 11.54
N LEU A 503 2.31 20.58 12.30
CA LEU A 503 1.37 19.48 12.42
C LEU A 503 0.04 20.07 12.88
N VAL A 504 -0.99 20.02 12.03
CA VAL A 504 -2.33 20.50 12.39
C VAL A 504 -2.86 19.51 13.40
N THR A 505 -2.73 19.90 14.65
CA THR A 505 -3.28 19.14 15.75
C THR A 505 -4.66 19.63 16.06
N THR A 506 -5.54 18.68 16.39
CA THR A 506 -6.73 19.04 17.13
C THR A 506 -6.34 19.14 18.60
N ARG A 507 -6.86 20.15 19.31
CA ARG A 507 -6.66 20.32 20.74
C ARG A 507 -7.99 20.09 21.44
N ASP A 508 -8.00 19.16 22.39
CA ASP A 508 -9.14 18.91 23.26
C ASP A 508 -8.71 19.01 24.74
N GLU A 509 -9.61 18.65 25.66
CA GLU A 509 -9.34 18.60 27.11
C GLU A 509 -8.16 17.69 27.48
N LYS A 510 -7.76 16.78 26.58
CA LYS A 510 -6.68 15.80 26.76
C LYS A 510 -5.37 16.25 26.10
N GLY A 511 -5.33 17.37 25.38
CA GLY A 511 -4.13 17.98 24.80
C GLY A 511 -4.08 17.97 23.26
N GLU A 512 -2.92 18.34 22.70
CA GLU A 512 -2.70 18.41 21.25
C GLU A 512 -2.40 17.03 20.65
N HIS A 513 -3.18 16.65 19.63
CA HIS A 513 -3.10 15.34 19.00
C HIS A 513 -3.27 15.41 17.47
N ILE A 514 -2.69 14.41 16.79
CA ILE A 514 -2.80 14.22 15.33
C ILE A 514 -3.47 12.88 15.03
N ASP A 515 -4.42 12.86 14.08
CA ASP A 515 -5.03 11.62 13.59
C ASP A 515 -4.27 11.14 12.35
N LEU A 516 -3.29 10.24 12.53
CA LEU A 516 -2.46 9.76 11.41
C LEU A 516 -3.25 9.01 10.35
N LYS A 517 -4.37 8.37 10.73
CA LYS A 517 -5.22 7.66 9.77
C LYS A 517 -5.89 8.68 8.85
N ARG A 518 -6.54 9.69 9.43
CA ARG A 518 -7.26 10.72 8.67
C ARG A 518 -6.33 11.65 7.91
N ASN A 519 -5.25 12.09 8.53
CA ASN A 519 -4.41 13.18 8.03
C ASN A 519 -3.22 12.73 7.16
N GLY A 520 -3.04 11.43 6.94
CA GLY A 520 -1.91 10.91 6.19
C GLY A 520 -2.24 9.63 5.43
N LEU A 521 -2.48 8.53 6.14
CA LEU A 521 -2.70 7.22 5.52
C LEU A 521 -3.89 7.20 4.56
N ARG A 522 -5.00 7.86 4.94
CA ARG A 522 -6.18 7.99 4.09
C ARG A 522 -5.87 8.75 2.80
N ILE A 523 -5.15 9.87 2.88
CA ILE A 523 -4.84 10.71 1.72
C ILE A 523 -3.98 9.94 0.71
N ILE A 524 -2.98 9.17 1.18
CA ILE A 524 -2.19 8.30 0.29
C ILE A 524 -3.09 7.23 -0.35
N ALA A 525 -3.94 6.57 0.43
CA ALA A 525 -4.84 5.54 -0.10
C ALA A 525 -5.84 6.10 -1.12
N ASP A 526 -6.37 7.30 -0.87
CA ASP A 526 -7.36 7.98 -1.71
C ASP A 526 -6.72 8.43 -3.03
N ALA A 527 -5.55 9.09 -3.00
CA ALA A 527 -4.81 9.45 -4.20
C ALA A 527 -4.35 8.23 -5.02
N ALA A 528 -3.80 7.20 -4.37
CA ALA A 528 -3.40 5.96 -5.05
C ALA A 528 -4.60 5.26 -5.70
N ARG A 529 -5.78 5.31 -5.07
CA ARG A 529 -7.04 4.79 -5.64
C ARG A 529 -7.41 5.54 -6.91
N ILE A 530 -7.43 6.86 -6.87
CA ILE A 530 -7.87 7.69 -7.99
C ILE A 530 -6.95 7.47 -9.19
N PHE A 531 -5.63 7.54 -8.99
CA PHE A 531 -4.66 7.25 -10.06
C PHE A 531 -4.83 5.83 -10.61
N ALA A 532 -4.98 4.82 -9.74
CA ALA A 532 -5.18 3.44 -10.18
C ALA A 532 -6.46 3.27 -11.01
N LEU A 533 -7.58 3.80 -10.54
CA LEU A 533 -8.86 3.70 -11.22
C LEU A 533 -8.88 4.45 -12.56
N GLN A 534 -8.27 5.63 -12.63
CA GLN A 534 -8.10 6.41 -13.87
C GLN A 534 -7.37 5.61 -14.95
N ASN A 535 -6.43 4.74 -14.53
CA ASN A 535 -5.63 3.91 -15.42
C ASN A 535 -6.15 2.47 -15.55
N GLY A 536 -7.40 2.19 -15.12
CA GLY A 536 -8.02 0.87 -15.27
C GLY A 536 -7.42 -0.23 -14.38
N ILE A 537 -6.66 0.13 -13.34
CA ILE A 537 -6.00 -0.81 -12.43
C ILE A 537 -7.02 -1.31 -11.38
N ALA A 538 -7.24 -2.63 -11.35
CA ALA A 538 -8.21 -3.29 -10.48
C ALA A 538 -7.70 -3.56 -9.04
N VAL A 539 -6.42 -3.34 -8.79
CA VAL A 539 -5.74 -3.61 -7.51
C VAL A 539 -6.28 -2.67 -6.42
N GLN A 540 -6.44 -3.18 -5.19
CA GLN A 540 -7.02 -2.42 -4.08
C GLN A 540 -5.99 -1.94 -3.05
N ASN A 541 -5.01 -2.77 -2.70
CA ASN A 541 -4.02 -2.41 -1.70
C ASN A 541 -3.21 -1.19 -2.15
N THR A 542 -3.00 -0.24 -1.25
CA THR A 542 -2.36 1.06 -1.53
C THR A 542 -0.95 0.90 -2.08
N SER A 543 -0.14 0.02 -1.47
CA SER A 543 1.23 -0.21 -1.93
C SER A 543 1.26 -0.93 -3.27
N ASP A 544 0.37 -1.92 -3.46
CA ASP A 544 0.24 -2.64 -4.73
C ASP A 544 -0.23 -1.71 -5.87
N ARG A 545 -1.11 -0.73 -5.59
CA ARG A 545 -1.54 0.31 -6.55
C ARG A 545 -0.39 1.20 -6.98
N LEU A 546 0.37 1.71 -6.01
CA LEU A 546 1.55 2.54 -6.27
C LEU A 546 2.57 1.80 -7.15
N ASN A 547 2.83 0.52 -6.84
CA ASN A 547 3.70 -0.32 -7.67
C ASN A 547 3.15 -0.52 -9.09
N ALA A 548 1.84 -0.76 -9.24
CA ALA A 548 1.21 -0.89 -10.54
C ALA A 548 1.31 0.40 -11.37
N LEU A 549 1.17 1.57 -10.75
CA LEU A 549 1.30 2.88 -11.41
C LEU A 549 2.72 3.16 -11.90
N VAL A 550 3.73 2.73 -11.15
CA VAL A 550 5.14 2.79 -11.60
C VAL A 550 5.37 1.90 -12.81
N ARG A 551 4.85 0.67 -12.80
CA ARG A 551 5.03 -0.30 -13.90
C ARG A 551 4.50 0.22 -15.25
N ILE A 552 3.41 0.97 -15.23
CA ILE A 552 2.83 1.58 -16.44
C ILE A 552 3.39 2.98 -16.75
N GLY A 553 4.42 3.42 -16.02
CA GLY A 553 5.10 4.70 -16.23
C GLY A 553 4.28 5.92 -15.84
N LYS A 554 3.21 5.77 -15.05
CA LYS A 554 2.35 6.89 -14.62
C LYS A 554 2.92 7.65 -13.44
N LEU A 555 3.66 6.98 -12.56
CA LEU A 555 4.41 7.60 -11.47
C LEU A 555 5.89 7.22 -11.60
N SER A 556 6.79 8.14 -11.24
CA SER A 556 8.21 7.81 -11.18
C SER A 556 8.52 6.90 -9.99
N GLY A 557 9.57 6.07 -10.12
CA GLY A 557 10.01 5.16 -9.05
C GLY A 557 10.46 5.91 -7.79
N ASP A 558 11.22 7.00 -7.94
CA ASP A 558 11.69 7.81 -6.81
C ASP A 558 10.55 8.50 -6.07
N PHE A 559 9.60 9.08 -6.81
CA PHE A 559 8.43 9.72 -6.19
C PHE A 559 7.58 8.70 -5.44
N THR A 560 7.32 7.56 -6.08
CA THR A 560 6.58 6.46 -5.46
C THR A 560 7.28 5.92 -4.23
N SER A 561 8.61 5.75 -4.28
CA SER A 561 9.39 5.33 -3.13
C SER A 561 9.25 6.32 -1.98
N SER A 562 9.25 7.63 -2.23
CA SER A 562 9.08 8.63 -1.17
C SER A 562 7.71 8.53 -0.49
N ILE A 563 6.65 8.24 -1.27
CA ILE A 563 5.28 8.06 -0.78
C ILE A 563 5.16 6.77 0.03
N GLN A 564 5.74 5.67 -0.48
CA GLN A 564 5.74 4.38 0.23
C GLN A 564 6.49 4.47 1.55
N GLU A 565 7.68 5.07 1.60
CA GLU A 565 8.42 5.23 2.86
C GLU A 565 7.64 6.13 3.85
N ALA A 566 6.91 7.14 3.37
CA ALA A 566 6.03 7.96 4.20
C ALA A 566 4.83 7.15 4.75
N TYR A 567 4.23 6.30 3.92
CA TYR A 567 3.16 5.39 4.31
C TYR A 567 3.62 4.39 5.38
N GLU A 568 4.79 3.76 5.18
CA GLU A 568 5.39 2.83 6.16
C GLU A 568 5.68 3.52 7.50
N GLU A 569 6.24 4.73 7.47
CA GLU A 569 6.53 5.51 8.67
C GLU A 569 5.27 5.81 9.49
N MET A 570 4.19 6.26 8.83
CA MET A 570 2.93 6.54 9.50
C MET A 570 2.23 5.27 10.00
N LEU A 571 2.28 4.18 9.23
CA LEU A 571 1.76 2.87 9.66
C LEU A 571 2.49 2.37 10.89
N ASP A 572 3.83 2.48 10.92
CA ASP A 572 4.63 2.05 12.06
C ASP A 572 4.28 2.81 13.34
N LEU A 573 4.21 4.14 13.26
CA LEU A 573 3.83 5.00 14.38
C LEU A 573 2.43 4.63 14.91
N LEU A 574 1.46 4.47 14.02
CA LEU A 574 0.09 4.18 14.39
C LEU A 574 -0.07 2.77 14.96
N LEU A 575 0.54 1.77 14.32
CA LEU A 575 0.48 0.37 14.78
C LEU A 575 1.15 0.22 16.15
N ARG A 576 2.35 0.78 16.35
CA ARG A 576 3.02 0.79 17.67
C ARG A 576 2.16 1.46 18.74
N HIS A 577 1.53 2.59 18.39
CA HIS A 577 0.65 3.30 19.31
C HIS A 577 -0.53 2.43 19.76
N GLN A 578 -1.21 1.79 18.82
CA GLN A 578 -2.37 0.94 19.10
C GLN A 578 -1.99 -0.33 19.87
N ILE A 579 -0.86 -0.97 19.54
CA ILE A 579 -0.33 -2.10 20.30
C ILE A 579 -0.10 -1.69 21.76
N HIS A 580 0.58 -0.57 21.99
CA HIS A 580 0.85 -0.09 23.35
C HIS A 580 -0.43 0.23 24.13
N GLN A 581 -1.46 0.80 23.49
CA GLN A 581 -2.77 1.03 24.11
C GLN A 581 -3.44 -0.28 24.50
N ALA A 582 -3.49 -1.24 23.57
CA ALA A 582 -4.11 -2.53 23.81
C ALA A 582 -3.41 -3.30 24.95
N SER A 583 -2.07 -3.33 24.97
CA SER A 583 -1.29 -3.94 26.06
C SER A 583 -1.52 -3.25 27.41
N ALA A 584 -1.92 -1.97 27.41
CA ALA A 584 -2.29 -1.21 28.60
C ALA A 584 -3.80 -1.34 28.96
N GLY A 585 -4.55 -2.22 28.29
CA GLY A 585 -5.99 -2.41 28.51
C GLY A 585 -6.84 -1.21 28.07
N LYS A 586 -6.34 -0.38 27.14
CA LYS A 586 -7.04 0.79 26.61
C LYS A 586 -7.55 0.51 25.20
N GLU A 587 -8.68 1.11 24.86
CA GLU A 587 -9.21 1.09 23.50
C GLU A 587 -8.20 1.72 22.52
N PRO A 588 -7.84 1.03 21.42
CA PRO A 588 -6.96 1.58 20.39
C PRO A 588 -7.54 2.85 19.77
N SER A 589 -6.76 3.92 19.77
CA SER A 589 -7.11 5.20 19.16
C SER A 589 -6.23 5.50 17.94
N LYS A 590 -6.77 6.29 17.02
CA LYS A 590 -6.05 6.81 15.84
C LYS A 590 -5.30 8.11 16.15
N GLN A 591 -5.56 8.69 17.33
CA GLN A 591 -5.04 9.99 17.75
C GLN A 591 -3.76 9.83 18.57
N ILE A 592 -2.66 10.35 18.03
CA ILE A 592 -1.35 10.35 18.68
C ILE A 592 -1.07 11.73 19.26
N LYS A 593 -0.71 11.77 20.55
CA LYS A 593 -0.26 13.00 21.19
C LYS A 593 1.17 13.34 20.74
N LEU A 594 1.39 14.55 20.24
CA LEU A 594 2.72 14.96 19.76
C LEU A 594 3.76 14.97 20.87
N GLU A 595 3.37 15.35 22.10
CA GLU A 595 4.25 15.37 23.27
C GLU A 595 4.94 14.02 23.53
N LYS A 596 4.26 12.92 23.19
CA LYS A 596 4.77 11.54 23.38
C LYS A 596 5.73 11.09 22.28
N LEU A 597 5.78 11.79 21.15
CA LEU A 597 6.73 11.51 20.08
C LEU A 597 8.08 12.12 20.41
N SER A 598 9.14 11.34 20.22
CA SER A 598 10.52 11.83 20.31
C SER A 598 10.80 12.90 19.24
N PRO A 599 11.82 13.75 19.42
CA PRO A 599 12.21 14.73 18.40
C PRO A 599 12.51 14.11 17.03
N LYS A 600 13.06 12.88 16.99
CA LYS A 600 13.31 12.12 15.75
C LYS A 600 12.00 11.70 15.09
N GLU A 601 11.04 11.21 15.89
CA GLU A 601 9.72 10.81 15.39
C GLU A 601 8.94 11.99 14.81
N ARG A 602 8.89 13.11 15.53
CA ARG A 602 8.24 14.35 15.03
C ARG A 602 8.88 14.87 13.75
N SER A 603 10.20 14.72 13.61
CA SER A 603 10.89 15.10 12.37
C SER A 603 10.52 14.23 11.20
N SER A 604 10.47 12.91 11.40
CA SER A 604 10.21 11.99 10.31
C SER A 604 8.74 12.02 9.92
N LEU A 605 7.85 12.16 10.91
CA LEU A 605 6.43 12.40 10.67
C LEU A 605 6.22 13.66 9.83
N ARG A 606 6.97 14.75 10.08
CA ARG A 606 6.94 15.93 9.22
C ARG A 606 7.40 15.61 7.80
N MET A 607 8.50 14.87 7.62
CA MET A 607 8.94 14.44 6.28
C MET A 607 7.90 13.57 5.58
N ALA A 608 7.26 12.64 6.29
CA ALA A 608 6.20 11.79 5.75
C ALA A 608 5.00 12.65 5.30
N MET A 609 4.56 13.59 6.14
CA MET A 609 3.46 14.52 5.78
C MET A 609 3.80 15.40 4.58
N ARG A 610 5.08 15.71 4.33
CA ARG A 610 5.50 16.41 3.11
C ARG A 610 5.33 15.54 1.87
N ALA A 611 5.73 14.27 1.93
CA ALA A 611 5.51 13.34 0.82
C ALA A 611 4.01 13.16 0.53
N VAL A 612 3.17 13.10 1.59
CA VAL A 612 1.70 13.10 1.47
C VAL A 612 1.22 14.34 0.73
N LYS A 613 1.66 15.53 1.15
CA LYS A 613 1.28 16.81 0.53
C LYS A 613 1.66 16.85 -0.95
N ARG A 614 2.90 16.47 -1.30
CA ARG A 614 3.37 16.41 -2.70
C ARG A 614 2.54 15.43 -3.53
N PHE A 615 2.14 14.30 -2.97
CA PHE A 615 1.29 13.33 -3.68
C PHE A 615 -0.12 13.86 -3.95
N GLN A 616 -0.68 14.58 -2.97
CA GLN A 616 -1.96 15.26 -3.15
C GLN A 616 -1.87 16.40 -4.18
N GLU A 617 -0.82 17.21 -4.15
CA GLU A 617 -0.57 18.27 -5.16
C GLU A 617 -0.44 17.67 -6.56
N GLN A 618 0.31 16.57 -6.72
CA GLN A 618 0.41 15.87 -8.00
C GLN A 618 -0.95 15.39 -8.52
N LEU A 619 -1.81 14.88 -7.63
CA LEU A 619 -3.17 14.48 -8.01
C LEU A 619 -4.01 15.71 -8.42
N GLN A 620 -3.90 16.82 -7.71
CA GLN A 620 -4.63 18.05 -8.05
C GLN A 620 -4.19 18.60 -9.40
N ASP A 621 -2.90 18.60 -9.69
CA ASP A 621 -2.35 19.09 -10.96
C ASP A 621 -2.85 18.25 -12.14
N GLU A 622 -2.94 16.93 -11.99
CA GLU A 622 -3.49 16.00 -13.00
C GLU A 622 -4.93 16.40 -13.40
N TYR A 623 -5.79 16.75 -12.44
CA TYR A 623 -7.19 17.11 -12.70
C TYR A 623 -7.44 18.62 -12.91
N SER A 624 -6.46 19.47 -12.58
CA SER A 624 -6.48 20.91 -12.85
C SER A 624 -6.00 21.22 -14.28
N GLY A 625 -5.13 20.38 -14.85
CA GLY A 625 -4.64 20.49 -16.23
C GLY A 625 -5.68 20.17 -17.32
N GLU A 626 -6.77 19.48 -16.99
CA GLU A 626 -7.87 19.15 -17.93
C GLU A 626 -8.90 20.30 -18.13
N LEU A 627 -8.53 21.53 -17.76
CA LEU A 627 -9.34 22.74 -17.97
C LEU A 627 -9.08 23.42 -19.33
N PHE A 628 -8.92 22.67 -20.42
CA PHE A 628 -9.04 23.22 -21.80
C PHE A 628 -9.57 22.18 -22.80
#